data_AF-A0A0K9N9X0-F1
#
_entry.id   AF-A0A0K9N9X0-F1
#
_cell.length_a   1.000
_cell.length_b   1.000
_cell.length_c   1.000
_cell.angle_alpha   90.00
_cell.angle_beta   90.00
_cell.angle_gamma   90.00
#
_symmetry.space_group_name_H-M   'P 1'
#
loop_
_entity.id
_entity.type
_entity.pdbx_description
1 polymer ?
#
loop_
_entity_poly.entity_id
_entity_poly.type
_entity_poly.pdbx_seq_one_letter_code
_entity_poly.pdbx_strand_id
1 'polypeptide(L)' 'MYREMSFIAYYYHWSQEEVQALGHAERRRWCDEISAINKGQSLSAGREKSILEWKM' A
#
# COMPACT_ATOMS: atom_id res chain seq x y z
N MET A 1 -8.99 9.64 -0.56
CA MET A 1 -7.83 9.95 0.29
C MET A 1 -7.55 8.87 1.32
N TYR A 2 -8.48 8.48 2.20
CA TYR A 2 -8.18 7.53 3.30
C TYR A 2 -7.72 6.13 2.89
N ARG A 3 -8.12 5.64 1.70
CA ARG A 3 -7.75 4.30 1.23
C ARG A 3 -6.24 4.12 1.03
N GLU A 4 -5.59 5.10 0.39
CA GLU A 4 -4.14 5.09 0.18
C GLU A 4 -3.42 5.15 1.53
N MET A 5 -3.97 5.93 2.46
CA MET A 5 -3.39 6.08 3.78
C MET A 5 -3.49 4.80 4.61
N SER A 6 -4.67 4.17 4.62
CA SER A 6 -4.88 2.90 5.32
C SER A 6 -4.05 1.77 4.69
N PHE A 7 -3.81 1.82 3.38
CA PHE A 7 -2.96 0.86 2.68
C PHE A 7 -1.51 0.98 3.13
N ILE A 8 -0.96 2.19 3.09
CA ILE A 8 0.42 2.45 3.52
C ILE A 8 0.61 2.10 4.99
N ALA A 9 -0.30 2.54 5.87
CA ALA A 9 -0.24 2.25 7.30
C ALA A 9 -0.33 0.74 7.60
N TYR A 10 -1.09 -0.03 6.82
CA TYR A 10 -1.19 -1.47 7.00
C TYR A 10 0.11 -2.21 6.66
N TYR A 11 0.81 -1.82 5.57
CA TYR A 11 2.02 -2.51 5.10
C TYR A 11 3.31 -2.02 5.76
N TYR A 12 3.44 -0.72 6.03
CA TYR A 12 4.64 -0.13 6.62
C TYR A 12 4.52 0.17 8.11
N HIS A 13 3.33 0.01 8.69
CA HIS A 13 3.04 0.34 10.09
C HIS A 13 3.36 1.79 10.47
N TRP A 14 3.35 2.69 9.48
CA TRP A 14 3.48 4.12 9.71
C TRP A 14 2.28 4.65 10.49
N SER A 15 2.54 5.60 11.37
CA SER A 15 1.51 6.30 12.11
C SER A 15 0.61 7.12 11.19
N GLN A 16 -0.60 7.42 11.65
CA GLN A 16 -1.55 8.23 10.89
C GLN A 16 -0.96 9.60 10.52
N GLU A 17 -0.16 10.20 11.41
CA GLU A 17 0.48 11.50 11.19
C GLU A 17 1.52 11.44 10.07
N GLU A 18 2.36 10.41 10.05
CA GLU A 18 3.37 10.22 9.00
C GLU A 18 2.73 10.07 7.62
N VAL A 19 1.64 9.31 7.52
CA VAL A 19 0.95 9.08 6.26
C VAL A 19 0.13 10.31 5.80
N GLN A 20 -0.32 11.14 6.75
CA GLN A 20 -0.96 12.43 6.47
C GLN A 20 0.03 13.46 5.95
N ALA A 21 1.28 13.44 6.43
CA ALA A 21 2.33 14.36 6.00
C ALA A 21 2.72 14.18 4.53
N LEU A 22 2.51 12.99 3.96
CA LEU A 22 2.78 12.71 2.54
C LEU A 22 1.84 13.48 1.62
N GLY A 23 2.36 14.01 0.51
CA GLY A 23 1.52 14.50 -0.57
C GLY A 23 0.71 13.37 -1.24
N HIS A 24 -0.36 13.71 -1.98
CA HIS A 24 -1.13 12.70 -2.71
C HIS A 24 -0.28 11.94 -3.75
N ALA A 25 0.63 12.63 -4.43
CA ALA A 25 1.56 12.02 -5.38
C ALA A 25 2.54 11.04 -4.71
N GLU A 26 3.03 11.36 -3.50
CA GLU A 26 3.89 10.46 -2.73
C GLU A 26 3.13 9.24 -2.25
N ARG A 27 1.90 9.42 -1.74
CA ARG A 27 1.05 8.28 -1.36
C ARG A 27 0.81 7.31 -2.52
N ARG A 28 0.57 7.83 -3.73
CA ARG A 28 0.45 7.01 -4.94
C ARG A 28 1.71 6.23 -5.24
N ARG A 29 2.89 6.87 -5.20
CA ARG A 29 4.19 6.19 -5.40
C ARG A 29 4.41 5.07 -4.39
N TRP A 30 4.12 5.33 -3.12
CA TRP A 30 4.25 4.31 -2.08
C TRP A 30 3.28 3.14 -2.28
N CYS A 31 2.05 3.40 -2.72
CA CYS A 31 1.12 2.33 -3.07
C CYS A 31 1.68 1.45 -4.21
N ASP A 32 2.25 2.07 -5.25
CA ASP A 32 2.84 1.34 -6.39
C ASP A 32 4.05 0.50 -5.96
N GLU A 33 4.94 1.03 -5.11
CA GLU A 33 6.09 0.31 -4.57
C GLU A 33 5.68 -0.90 -3.73
N ILE A 34 4.74 -0.72 -2.79
CA ILE A 34 4.20 -1.81 -1.97
C ILE A 34 3.60 -2.91 -2.86
N SER A 35 2.84 -2.52 -3.89
CA SER A 35 2.27 -3.45 -4.86
C SER A 35 3.33 -4.17 -5.69
N ALA A 36 4.41 -3.49 -6.08
CA ALA A 36 5.52 -4.10 -6.83
C ALA A 36 6.27 -5.14 -5.98
N ILE A 37 6.59 -4.82 -4.73
CA ILE A 37 7.24 -5.72 -3.78
C ILE A 37 6.38 -6.97 -3.54
N ASN A 38 5.08 -6.78 -3.26
CA ASN A 38 4.15 -7.87 -3.01
C ASN A 38 3.92 -8.74 -4.25
N LYS A 39 3.92 -8.15 -5.45
CA LYS A 39 3.82 -8.92 -6.70
C LYS A 39 5.04 -9.81 -6.90
N GLY A 40 6.24 -9.33 -6.54
CA GLY A 40 7.46 -10.15 -6.54
C GLY A 40 7.37 -11.33 -5.57
N GLN A 41 6.88 -11.10 -4.35
CA GLN A 41 6.72 -12.15 -3.34
C GLN A 41 5.60 -13.15 -3.68
N SER A 42 4.48 -12.68 -4.23
CA SER A 42 3.32 -13.49 -4.61
C SER A 42 3.64 -14.55 -5.69
N LEU A 43 4.73 -14.40 -6.44
CA LEU A 43 5.20 -15.43 -7.37
C LEU A 43 5.84 -16.63 -6.64
N SER A 44 6.30 -16.43 -5.40
CA SER A 44 7.02 -17.43 -4.58
C SER A 44 6.20 -18.00 -3.43
N ALA A 45 5.26 -17.23 -2.87
CA ALA A 45 4.36 -17.62 -1.79
C ALA A 45 2.92 -17.34 -2.24
N GLY A 46 1.99 -18.24 -1.94
CA GLY A 46 0.60 -18.19 -2.41
C GLY A 46 -0.01 -16.79 -2.39
N ARG A 47 -0.66 -16.41 -3.49
CA ARG A 47 -1.21 -15.08 -3.79
C ARG A 47 -2.02 -14.48 -2.62
N GLU A 48 -1.40 -13.63 -1.79
CA GLU A 48 -2.15 -12.78 -0.86
C GLU A 48 -2.84 -11.67 -1.65
N LYS A 49 -4.17 -11.67 -1.64
CA LYS A 49 -4.98 -10.67 -2.35
C LYS A 49 -4.78 -9.30 -1.70
N SER A 50 -4.26 -8.35 -2.45
CA SER A 50 -4.04 -7.00 -1.93
C SER A 50 -5.38 -6.34 -1.58
N ILE A 51 -5.48 -5.66 -0.45
CA ILE A 51 -6.68 -4.89 -0.05
C ILE A 51 -7.07 -3.79 -1.07
N LEU A 52 -6.17 -3.45 -2.00
CA LEU A 52 -6.45 -2.60 -3.15
C LEU A 52 -7.28 -3.30 -4.25
N GLU A 53 -7.22 -4.63 -4.35
CA GLU A 53 -7.93 -5.40 -5.39
C GLU A 53 -9.39 -5.70 -5.02
N TRP A 54 -9.78 -5.63 -3.74
CA TRP A 54 -11.10 -6.06 -3.27
C TRP A 54 -12.27 -5.13 -3.65
N LYS A 55 -12.01 -4.00 -4.32
CA LYS A 55 -13.03 -2.98 -4.58
C LYS A 55 -12.83 -2.17 -5.87
N MET A 56 -12.10 -2.74 -6.83
CA MET A 56 -12.08 -2.24 -8.22
C MET A 56 -13.00 -3.10 -9.07
#